data_AF-O31993-F1
#
_entry.id   AF-O31993-F1
#
_cell.length_a   1.000
_cell.length_b   1.000
_cell.length_c   1.000
_cell.angle_alpha   90.00
_cell.angle_beta   90.00
_cell.angle_gamma   90.00
#
_symmetry.space_group_name_H-M   'P 1'
#
loop_
_entity.id
_entity.type
_entity.pdbx_description
1 polymer ?
#
loop_
_entity_poly.entity_id
_entity_poly.type
_entity_poly.pdbx_seq_one_letter_code
_entity_poly.pdbx_strand_id
1 'polypeptide(L)'
;MISTSNYDVTKDPKFLAFCSLATEGYGQNNTQQSSIGFNEFCEKLEKNAIVKPENKKSTLDLNKSLEDWKLRFTAGGNLSTMDSQVLDVIKKAYNLGMVNKDNMLLRNEAINAYRNSI
;
A
#
# COMPACT_ATOMS: atom_id res chain seq x y z
N MET A 1 16.81 -20.89 -24.48
CA MET A 1 15.75 -19.96 -24.06
C MET A 1 15.96 -19.74 -22.57
N ILE A 2 16.20 -18.51 -22.13
CA ILE A 2 16.41 -18.19 -20.71
C ILE A 2 15.16 -18.62 -19.97
N SER A 3 15.27 -19.61 -19.07
CA SER A 3 14.19 -20.02 -18.20
C SER A 3 13.62 -18.77 -17.56
N THR A 4 12.32 -18.54 -17.80
CA THR A 4 11.49 -17.62 -17.04
C THR A 4 11.94 -17.71 -15.59
N SER A 5 12.56 -16.65 -15.08
CA SER A 5 12.87 -16.52 -13.66
C SER A 5 11.63 -17.01 -12.91
N ASN A 6 11.78 -17.97 -12.00
CA ASN A 6 10.72 -18.42 -11.10
C ASN A 6 10.36 -17.26 -10.17
N TYR A 7 9.77 -16.22 -10.75
CA TYR A 7 9.35 -15.03 -10.06
C TYR A 7 8.16 -15.43 -9.21
N ASP A 8 8.45 -15.59 -7.93
CA ASP A 8 7.47 -15.86 -6.92
C ASP A 8 6.92 -14.54 -6.42
N VAL A 9 5.76 -14.14 -6.96
CA VAL A 9 5.08 -12.89 -6.58
C VAL A 9 4.81 -12.83 -5.08
N THR A 10 4.64 -13.98 -4.41
CA THR A 10 4.37 -14.02 -2.96
C THR A 10 5.56 -13.58 -2.12
N LYS A 11 6.76 -13.50 -2.73
CA LYS A 11 7.99 -13.00 -2.13
C LYS A 11 8.40 -11.62 -2.65
N ASP A 12 7.60 -10.99 -3.51
CA ASP A 12 7.88 -9.64 -3.98
C ASP A 12 7.54 -8.61 -2.88
N PRO A 13 8.47 -7.73 -2.49
CA PRO A 13 8.19 -6.65 -1.54
C PRO A 13 6.97 -5.79 -1.89
N LYS A 14 6.71 -5.57 -3.19
CA LYS A 14 5.52 -4.84 -3.68
C LYS A 14 4.24 -5.59 -3.38
N PHE A 15 4.24 -6.91 -3.55
CA PHE A 15 3.09 -7.74 -3.25
C PHE A 15 2.83 -7.81 -1.75
N LEU A 16 3.87 -8.01 -0.94
CA LEU A 16 3.76 -8.00 0.52
C LEU A 16 3.29 -6.64 1.06
N ALA A 17 3.80 -5.53 0.52
CA ALA A 17 3.35 -4.18 0.85
C ALA A 17 1.90 -3.96 0.46
N PHE A 18 1.50 -4.38 -0.75
CA PHE A 18 0.12 -4.33 -1.21
C PHE A 18 -0.81 -5.11 -0.27
N CYS A 19 -0.46 -6.35 0.07
CA CYS A 19 -1.24 -7.17 1.00
C CYS A 19 -1.35 -6.51 2.37
N SER A 20 -0.25 -5.97 2.91
CA SER A 20 -0.24 -5.27 4.21
C SER A 20 -1.19 -4.06 4.20
N LEU A 21 -1.13 -3.23 3.15
CA LEU A 21 -1.98 -2.04 3.03
C LEU A 21 -3.45 -2.39 2.73
N ALA A 22 -3.69 -3.46 1.96
CA ALA A 22 -5.02 -3.90 1.59
C ALA A 22 -5.77 -4.57 2.75
N THR A 23 -5.04 -5.17 3.70
CA THR A 23 -5.61 -5.73 4.93
C THR A 23 -5.68 -4.72 6.07
N GLU A 24 -5.08 -3.53 5.94
CA GLU A 24 -5.22 -2.48 6.95
C GLU A 24 -6.70 -2.06 7.08
N GLY A 25 -7.25 -2.24 8.28
CA GLY A 25 -8.68 -2.00 8.55
C GLY A 25 -9.61 -3.18 8.21
N TYR A 26 -9.08 -4.35 7.84
CA TYR A 26 -9.87 -5.59 7.70
C TYR A 26 -10.56 -5.93 9.03
N GLY A 27 -11.86 -6.20 8.99
CA GLY A 27 -12.68 -6.49 10.18
C GLY A 27 -13.37 -5.26 10.80
N GLN A 28 -12.97 -4.04 10.46
CA GLN A 28 -13.88 -2.90 10.59
C GLN A 28 -15.01 -3.10 9.58
N ASN A 29 -16.26 -2.72 9.90
CA ASN A 29 -17.46 -2.83 9.04
C ASN A 29 -17.37 -1.95 7.77
N ASN A 30 -16.25 -2.00 7.06
CA ASN A 30 -15.99 -1.31 5.83
C ASN A 30 -16.60 -2.14 4.69
N THR A 31 -17.85 -1.85 4.35
CA THR A 31 -18.57 -2.42 3.19
C THR A 31 -17.97 -2.01 1.83
N GLN A 32 -16.86 -1.29 1.83
CA GLN A 32 -16.15 -0.86 0.64
C GLN A 32 -15.03 -1.86 0.34
N GLN A 33 -15.32 -2.86 -0.48
CA GLN A 33 -14.30 -3.77 -1.04
C GLN A 33 -13.30 -3.00 -1.93
N SER A 34 -12.09 -3.55 -2.02
CA SER A 34 -10.90 -3.01 -2.70
C SER A 34 -11.13 -2.64 -4.18
N SER A 35 -10.66 -1.48 -4.63
CA SER A 35 -10.70 -1.12 -6.07
C SER A 35 -9.35 -0.95 -6.75
N ILE A 36 -8.28 -0.55 -6.04
CA ILE A 36 -6.94 -0.57 -6.67
C ILE A 36 -6.45 -2.02 -6.66
N GLY A 37 -6.29 -2.59 -7.85
CA GLY A 37 -5.72 -3.91 -8.02
C GLY A 37 -4.21 -3.89 -7.80
N PHE A 38 -3.62 -5.05 -7.48
CA PHE A 38 -2.16 -5.18 -7.34
C PHE A 38 -1.38 -4.64 -8.55
N ASN A 39 -1.87 -4.89 -9.77
CA ASN A 39 -1.24 -4.39 -10.99
C ASN A 39 -1.28 -2.86 -11.09
N GLU A 40 -2.41 -2.24 -10.75
CA GLU A 40 -2.54 -0.78 -10.74
C GLU A 40 -1.65 -0.18 -9.64
N PHE A 41 -1.60 -0.79 -8.46
CA PHE A 41 -0.69 -0.39 -7.39
C PHE A 41 0.77 -0.38 -7.87
N CYS A 42 1.21 -1.46 -8.52
CA CYS A 42 2.55 -1.54 -9.10
C CYS A 42 2.79 -0.47 -10.18
N GLU A 43 1.84 -0.29 -11.09
CA GLU A 43 1.95 0.69 -12.17
C GLU A 43 2.16 2.12 -11.61
N LYS A 44 1.37 2.50 -10.60
CA LYS A 44 1.47 3.84 -10.00
C LYS A 44 2.79 4.00 -9.23
N LEU A 45 3.29 2.95 -8.56
CA LEU A 45 4.60 2.96 -7.91
C LEU A 45 5.72 3.15 -8.92
N GLU A 46 5.68 2.44 -10.04
CA GLU A 46 6.70 2.48 -11.08
C GLU A 46 6.72 3.83 -11.81
N LYS A 47 5.54 4.40 -12.08
CA LYS A 47 5.39 5.72 -12.71
C LYS A 47 5.58 6.91 -11.75
N ASN A 48 5.79 6.67 -10.46
CA ASN A 48 5.73 7.72 -9.41
C ASN A 48 4.46 8.59 -9.50
N ALA A 49 3.33 7.97 -9.85
CA ALA A 49 2.09 8.68 -10.09
C ALA A 49 1.47 9.12 -8.77
N ILE A 50 1.26 10.43 -8.59
CA ILE A 50 0.51 10.96 -7.46
C ILE A 50 -0.97 10.62 -7.67
N VAL A 51 -1.56 9.87 -6.74
CA VAL A 51 -2.94 9.41 -6.83
C VAL A 51 -3.90 10.43 -6.22
N LYS A 52 -3.70 10.78 -4.95
CA LYS A 52 -4.42 11.86 -4.25
C LYS A 52 -3.45 12.71 -3.45
N PRO A 53 -3.06 13.90 -3.93
CA PRO A 53 -2.14 14.78 -3.21
C PRO A 53 -2.57 15.07 -1.77
N GLU A 54 -3.88 15.19 -1.54
CA GLU A 54 -4.51 15.44 -0.24
C GLU A 54 -4.29 14.33 0.79
N ASN A 55 -3.94 13.12 0.35
CA ASN A 55 -3.64 12.00 1.23
C ASN A 55 -2.18 11.93 1.66
N LYS A 56 -1.31 12.80 1.13
CA LYS A 56 0.09 12.84 1.58
C LYS A 56 0.11 13.20 3.06
N LYS A 57 0.65 12.30 3.87
CA LYS A 57 0.85 12.53 5.30
C LYS A 57 1.91 13.61 5.50
N SER A 58 1.75 14.39 6.57
CA SER A 58 2.84 15.22 7.07
C SER A 58 4.05 14.35 7.41
N THR A 59 5.26 14.92 7.46
CA THR A 59 6.47 14.16 7.85
C THR A 59 6.30 13.46 9.20
N LEU A 60 5.63 14.12 10.16
CA LEU A 60 5.38 13.56 11.48
C LEU A 60 4.44 12.35 11.43
N ASP A 61 3.32 12.49 10.73
CA ASP A 61 2.32 11.41 10.60
C ASP A 61 2.86 10.23 9.80
N LEU A 62 3.67 10.52 8.76
CA LEU A 62 4.34 9.50 7.97
C LEU A 62 5.31 8.70 8.85
N ASN A 63 6.17 9.38 9.61
CA ASN A 63 7.13 8.70 10.49
C ASN A 63 6.40 7.82 11.51
N LYS A 64 5.32 8.33 12.12
CA LYS A 64 4.49 7.54 13.04
C LYS A 64 3.93 6.28 12.37
N SER A 65 3.28 6.41 11.21
CA SER A 65 2.76 5.25 10.47
C SER A 65 3.86 4.24 10.13
N LEU A 66 5.06 4.69 9.77
CA LEU A 66 6.18 3.81 9.45
C LEU A 66 6.73 3.08 10.69
N GLU A 67 6.81 3.74 11.85
CA GLU A 67 7.16 3.06 13.11
C GLU A 67 6.12 1.99 13.49
N ASP A 68 4.83 2.29 13.32
CA ASP A 68 3.76 1.31 13.55
C ASP A 68 3.89 0.09 12.60
N TRP A 69 4.28 0.31 11.33
CA TRP A 69 4.58 -0.79 10.40
C TRP A 69 5.80 -1.61 10.82
N LYS A 70 6.88 -0.96 11.25
CA LYS A 70 8.08 -1.65 11.74
C LYS A 70 7.76 -2.57 12.91
N LEU A 71 7.01 -2.06 13.90
CA LEU A 71 6.59 -2.85 15.07
C LEU A 71 5.77 -4.08 14.67
N ARG A 72 4.92 -3.96 13.65
CA ARG A 72 4.12 -5.08 13.12
C ARG A 72 4.94 -6.13 12.39
N PHE A 73 5.98 -5.72 11.64
CA PHE A 73 6.84 -6.67 10.94
C PHE A 73 7.76 -7.44 11.87
N THR A 74 8.27 -6.79 12.92
CA THR A 74 9.34 -7.37 13.74
C THR A 74 8.88 -7.83 15.11
N ALA A 75 7.64 -7.55 15.52
CA ALA A 75 7.16 -7.69 16.90
C ALA A 75 8.11 -7.05 17.94
N GLY A 76 8.79 -5.96 17.56
CA GLY A 76 9.80 -5.27 18.38
C GLY A 76 11.25 -5.72 18.15
N GLY A 77 11.50 -6.65 17.23
CA GLY A 77 12.84 -7.06 16.79
C GLY A 77 13.45 -6.16 15.70
N ASN A 78 14.53 -6.65 15.09
CA ASN A 78 15.20 -5.99 13.98
C ASN A 78 14.49 -6.27 12.65
N LEU A 79 14.48 -5.28 11.74
CA LEU A 79 13.98 -5.47 10.38
C LEU A 79 14.90 -6.43 9.61
N SER A 80 14.32 -7.44 8.97
CA SER A 80 15.04 -8.17 7.94
C SER A 80 15.24 -7.29 6.69
N THR A 81 16.09 -7.75 5.77
CA THR A 81 16.24 -7.12 4.45
C THR A 81 14.91 -7.04 3.71
N MET A 82 14.10 -8.10 3.78
CA MET A 82 12.77 -8.15 3.15
C MET A 82 11.83 -7.12 3.79
N ASP A 83 11.76 -7.08 5.13
CA ASP A 83 10.87 -6.14 5.83
C ASP A 83 11.24 -4.69 5.52
N SER A 84 12.54 -4.41 5.37
CA SER A 84 13.03 -3.08 4.97
C SER A 84 12.55 -2.72 3.56
N GLN A 85 12.63 -3.65 2.61
CA GLN A 85 12.12 -3.45 1.24
C GLN A 85 10.60 -3.24 1.21
N VAL A 86 9.85 -4.01 1.99
CA VAL A 86 8.39 -3.84 2.13
C VAL A 86 8.07 -2.46 2.70
N LEU A 87 8.78 -2.04 3.75
CA LEU A 87 8.59 -0.74 4.38
C LEU A 87 8.89 0.42 3.43
N ASP A 88 9.90 0.30 2.57
CA ASP A 88 10.22 1.30 1.54
C ASP A 88 9.09 1.42 0.51
N VAL A 89 8.47 0.29 0.10
CA VAL A 89 7.31 0.32 -0.79
C VAL A 89 6.11 0.98 -0.10
N ILE A 90 5.86 0.65 1.17
CA ILE A 90 4.79 1.28 1.97
C ILE A 90 5.01 2.79 2.08
N LYS A 91 6.24 3.22 2.41
CA LYS A 91 6.62 4.63 2.45
C LYS A 91 6.37 5.32 1.12
N LYS A 92 6.73 4.67 0.01
CA LYS A 92 6.47 5.19 -1.34
C LYS A 92 4.97 5.32 -1.60
N ALA A 93 4.16 4.33 -1.23
CA ALA A 93 2.71 4.39 -1.38
C ALA A 93 2.09 5.59 -0.63
N TYR A 94 2.52 5.85 0.62
CA TYR A 94 2.12 7.05 1.36
C TYR A 94 2.51 8.34 0.64
N ASN A 95 3.76 8.44 0.16
CA ASN A 95 4.26 9.63 -0.53
C ASN A 95 3.55 9.91 -1.85
N LEU A 96 3.05 8.87 -2.51
CA LEU A 96 2.26 8.97 -3.74
C LEU A 96 0.77 9.21 -3.46
N GLY A 97 0.36 9.34 -2.19
CA GLY A 97 -1.03 9.56 -1.81
C GLY A 97 -1.93 8.35 -2.07
N MET A 98 -1.37 7.15 -2.13
CA MET A 98 -2.12 5.90 -2.34
C MET A 98 -2.80 5.40 -1.08
N VAL A 99 -2.45 5.94 0.08
CA VAL A 99 -2.96 5.50 1.38
C VAL A 99 -3.56 6.71 2.07
N ASN A 100 -4.79 6.59 2.55
CA ASN A 100 -5.48 7.71 3.19
C ASN A 100 -4.97 7.95 4.61
N LYS A 101 -5.54 8.98 5.27
CA LYS A 101 -5.19 9.36 6.64
C LYS A 101 -5.35 8.22 7.66
N ASP A 102 -6.28 7.29 7.42
CA ASP A 102 -6.60 6.16 8.29
C ASP A 102 -5.77 4.90 7.95
N ASN A 103 -4.65 5.07 7.23
CA ASN A 103 -3.75 4.01 6.74
C ASN A 103 -4.38 3.01 5.75
N MET A 104 -5.60 3.26 5.27
CA MET A 104 -6.24 2.39 4.29
C MET A 104 -5.75 2.70 2.88
N LEU A 105 -5.42 1.67 2.11
CA LEU A 105 -5.13 1.81 0.68
C LEU A 105 -6.34 2.44 -0.02
N LEU A 106 -6.06 3.40 -0.90
CA LEU A 106 -7.07 4.08 -1.68
C LEU A 106 -7.84 3.10 -2.55
N ARG A 107 -9.15 3.08 -2.31
CA ARG A 107 -10.13 2.40 -3.15
C ARG A 107 -10.57 3.44 -4.19
N ASN A 108 -10.46 3.13 -5.49
CA ASN A 108 -10.93 4.02 -6.55
C ASN A 108 -12.35 4.53 -6.22
N GLU A 109 -12.48 5.84 -6.07
CA GLU A 109 -13.78 6.53 -5.97
C GLU A 109 -14.58 6.42 -7.28
N ALA A 110 -14.01 5.88 -8.36
CA ALA A 110 -14.69 5.69 -9.63
C ALA A 110 -16.00 4.89 -9.49
N ILE A 111 -16.12 3.97 -8.52
CA ILE A 111 -17.39 3.28 -8.23
C ILE A 111 -18.42 4.25 -7.62
N ASN A 112 -17.99 5.21 -6.80
CA ASN A 112 -18.88 6.22 -6.21
C ASN A 112 -19.26 7.31 -7.23
N ALA A 113 -18.36 7.73 -8.12
CA ALA A 113 -18.71 8.63 -9.21
C ALA A 113 -19.77 8.01 -10.12
N TYR A 114 -19.66 6.71 -10.43
CA TYR A 114 -20.70 5.99 -11.16
C TYR A 114 -22.01 5.93 -10.37
N ARG A 115 -21.99 5.54 -9.07
CA ARG A 115 -23.21 5.51 -8.23
C ARG A 115 -23.91 6.85 -8.08
N ASN A 116 -23.17 7.96 -8.08
CA ASN A 116 -23.75 9.30 -7.97
C ASN A 116 -24.13 9.90 -9.34
N SER A 117 -23.82 9.20 -10.44
CA SER A 117 -24.18 9.60 -11.81
C SER A 117 -25.43 8.89 -12.35
N ILE A 118 -26.02 7.97 -11.58
CA ILE A 118 -27.33 7.34 -11.84
C ILE A 118 -28.34 7.84 -10.81
#